data_AF-A0A127MHZ5-F1
#
_entry.id   AF-A0A127MHZ5-F1
#
_cell.length_a   1.000
_cell.length_b   1.000
_cell.length_c   1.000
_cell.angle_alpha   90.00
_cell.angle_beta   90.00
_cell.angle_gamma   90.00
#
_symmetry.space_group_name_H-M   'P 1'
#
loop_
_entity.id
_entity.type
_entity.pdbx_description
1 polymer ?
#
loop_
_entity_poly.entity_id
_entity_poly.type
_entity_poly.pdbx_seq_one_letter_code
_entity_poly.pdbx_strand_id
1 'polypeptide(L)' 'MTKKPSDKTMHFEVLDITGDEHVAWLGRLWKRPDGNSERLALYKLVEGKLNSCRDFYAVPADG' A
#
# COMPACT_ATOMS: atom_id res chain seq x y z
N MET A 1 20.89 21.37 -15.80
CA MET A 1 19.57 21.76 -15.25
C MET A 1 18.87 20.47 -14.83
N THR A 2 19.03 20.05 -13.58
CA THR A 2 18.44 18.82 -13.03
C THR A 2 16.94 19.04 -12.90
N LYS A 3 16.15 18.45 -13.81
CA LYS A 3 14.68 18.45 -13.73
C LYS A 3 14.34 17.73 -12.42
N LYS A 4 13.92 18.47 -11.38
CA LYS A 4 13.26 17.85 -10.21
C LYS A 4 12.10 17.02 -10.76
N PRO A 5 11.90 15.76 -10.34
CA PRO A 5 10.67 15.05 -10.65
C PRO A 5 9.56 15.98 -10.17
N SER A 6 8.67 16.39 -11.07
CA SER A 6 7.49 17.18 -10.72
C SER A 6 6.84 16.54 -9.49
N ASP A 7 6.40 17.35 -8.53
CA ASP A 7 5.54 17.01 -7.38
C ASP A 7 4.19 16.38 -7.83
N LYS A 8 4.24 15.32 -8.63
CA LYS A 8 3.17 14.34 -8.76
C LYS A 8 3.30 13.47 -7.54
N THR A 9 2.94 14.05 -6.40
CA THR A 9 3.03 13.44 -5.08
C THR A 9 2.43 12.04 -5.18
N MET A 10 3.17 11.03 -4.74
CA MET A 10 2.64 9.69 -4.72
C MET A 10 1.40 9.68 -3.83
N HIS A 11 0.25 9.36 -4.42
CA HIS A 11 -1.00 9.20 -3.70
C HIS A 11 -1.39 7.73 -3.77
N PHE A 12 -1.93 7.22 -2.66
CA PHE A 12 -2.56 5.91 -2.66
C PHE A 12 -4.05 6.07 -2.40
N GLU A 13 -4.83 5.21 -3.03
CA GLU A 13 -6.25 5.04 -2.75
C GLU A 13 -6.43 3.77 -1.94
N VAL A 14 -7.21 3.85 -0.87
CA VAL A 14 -7.60 2.69 -0.07
C VAL A 14 -8.65 1.92 -0.87
N LEU A 15 -8.36 0.64 -1.15
CA LEU A 15 -9.28 -0.26 -1.85
C LEU A 15 -10.13 -1.04 -0.85
N ASP A 16 -9.52 -1.55 0.21
CA ASP A 16 -10.21 -2.30 1.26
C ASP A 16 -9.46 -2.21 2.60
N ILE A 17 -10.22 -2.24 3.69
CA ILE A 17 -9.71 -2.41 5.05
C ILE A 17 -10.57 -3.46 5.75
N THR A 18 -9.96 -4.57 6.13
CA THR A 18 -10.64 -5.67 6.82
C THR A 18 -9.74 -6.18 7.96
N GLY A 19 -10.30 -6.48 9.13
CA GLY A 19 -9.52 -6.99 10.26
C GLY A 19 -10.24 -7.02 11.60
N ASP A 20 -9.48 -7.38 12.64
CA ASP A 20 -9.86 -7.42 14.05
C ASP A 20 -8.76 -6.80 14.95
N GLU A 21 -8.88 -6.94 16.27
CA GLU A 21 -7.91 -6.41 17.25
C GLU A 21 -6.51 -7.05 17.21
N HIS A 22 -6.32 -8.11 16.44
CA HIS A 22 -5.07 -8.86 16.31
C HIS A 22 -4.44 -8.73 14.93
N VAL A 23 -5.25 -8.67 13.87
CA VAL A 23 -4.79 -8.66 12.47
C VAL A 23 -5.67 -7.76 11.62
N ALA A 24 -5.04 -6.90 10.81
CA ALA A 24 -5.72 -6.07 9.81
C ALA A 24 -5.04 -6.13 8.45
N TRP A 25 -5.84 -5.98 7.40
CA TRP A 25 -5.45 -5.99 6.01
C TRP A 25 -5.79 -4.64 5.38
N LEU A 26 -4.89 -4.12 4.55
CA LEU A 26 -5.12 -2.89 3.76
C LEU A 26 -4.76 -3.15 2.30
N GLY A 27 -5.78 -3.21 1.46
CA GLY A 27 -5.63 -3.12 0.01
C GLY A 27 -5.48 -1.66 -0.40
N ARG A 28 -4.49 -1.33 -1.23
CA ARG A 28 -4.25 0.03 -1.70
C ARG A 28 -3.70 0.10 -3.12
N LEU A 29 -4.20 1.06 -3.90
CA LEU A 29 -3.72 1.36 -5.23
C LEU A 29 -2.75 2.54 -5.19
N TRP A 30 -1.49 2.33 -5.55
CA TRP A 30 -0.48 3.37 -5.63
C TRP A 30 -0.54 4.00 -7.01
N LYS A 31 -0.98 5.27 -7.09
CA LYS A 31 -1.01 6.01 -8.34
C LYS A 31 0.34 6.68 -8.59
N ARG A 32 0.99 6.31 -9.69
CA ARG A 32 2.27 6.89 -10.10
C ARG A 32 2.22 7.36 -11.56
N PRO A 33 3.08 8.30 -11.95
CA PRO A 33 3.12 8.79 -13.32
C PRO A 33 3.44 7.71 -14.36
N ASP A 34 4.14 6.65 -13.96
CA ASP A 34 4.61 5.53 -14.78
C ASP A 34 3.70 4.29 -14.74
N GLY A 35 2.61 4.34 -13.97
CA GLY A 35 1.64 3.27 -13.86
C GLY A 35 1.12 3.07 -12.44
N ASN A 36 -0.06 2.51 -12.32
CA ASN A 36 -0.61 2.18 -11.01
C ASN A 36 -0.05 0.84 -10.53
N SER A 37 0.10 0.69 -9.21
CA SER A 37 0.55 -0.55 -8.58
C SER A 37 -0.35 -0.88 -7.40
N GLU A 38 -0.99 -2.04 -7.45
CA GLU A 38 -1.75 -2.58 -6.32
C GLU A 38 -0.81 -3.15 -5.27
N ARG A 39 -1.14 -2.90 -4.01
CA ARG A 39 -0.41 -3.38 -2.84
C ARG A 39 -1.38 -3.84 -1.78
N LEU A 40 -0.94 -4.85 -1.04
CA LEU A 40 -1.63 -5.36 0.14
C LEU A 40 -0.68 -5.24 1.32
N ALA A 41 -1.15 -4.70 2.44
CA ALA A 41 -0.42 -4.76 3.71
C ALA A 41 -1.15 -5.66 4.69
N LEU A 42 -0.39 -6.49 5.41
CA LEU A 42 -0.84 -7.23 6.58
C LEU A 42 -0.23 -6.60 7.82
N TYR A 43 -1.08 -6.17 8.74
CA TYR A 43 -0.72 -5.60 10.03
C TYR A 43 -1.03 -6.59 11.15
N LYS A 44 -0.08 -6.79 12.05
CA LYS A 44 -0.34 -7.44 13.35
C LYS A 44 -0.46 -6.39 14.42
N LEU A 45 -1.50 -6.51 15.23
CA LEU A 45 -1.82 -5.60 16.32
C LEU A 45 -1.63 -6.31 17.67
N VAL A 46 -1.12 -5.58 18.65
CA VAL A 46 -1.02 -6.02 20.05
C VAL A 46 -1.50 -4.86 20.90
N GLU A 47 -2.54 -5.08 21.71
CA GLU A 47 -3.15 -4.04 22.56
C GLU A 47 -3.56 -2.78 21.78
N GLY A 48 -4.14 -2.98 20.59
CA GLY A 48 -4.57 -1.89 19.70
C GLY A 48 -3.42 -1.11 19.03
N LYS A 49 -2.17 -1.54 19.21
CA LYS A 49 -0.98 -0.90 18.61
C LYS A 49 -0.41 -1.77 17.49
N LEU A 50 0.11 -1.13 16.45
CA LEU A 50 0.83 -1.81 15.40
C LEU A 50 2.10 -2.47 15.97
N ASN A 51 2.16 -3.80 15.89
CA ASN A 51 3.32 -4.58 16.31
C ASN A 51 4.23 -4.92 15.12
N SER A 52 3.65 -5.32 13.98
CA SER A 52 4.43 -5.55 12.74
C SER A 52 3.59 -5.36 11.49
N CYS A 53 4.27 -5.08 10.38
CA CYS A 53 3.68 -4.94 9.06
C CYS A 53 4.44 -5.82 8.06
N ARG A 54 3.72 -6.43 7.12
CA ARG A 54 4.29 -7.04 5.91
C ARG A 54 3.56 -6.49 4.68
N ASP A 55 4.33 -5.88 3.79
CA ASP A 55 3.83 -5.46 2.48
C ASP A 55 3.97 -6.58 1.46
N PHE A 56 2.92 -6.79 0.69
CA PHE A 56 2.86 -7.63 -0.48
C PHE A 56 2.63 -6.75 -1.69
N TYR A 57 3.40 -7.00 -2.74
CA TYR A 57 3.29 -6.31 -4.01
C TYR A 57 2.50 -7.22 -4.94
N ALA A 58 1.40 -6.74 -5.51
CA ALA A 58 0.80 -7.43 -6.64
C ALA A 58 1.81 -7.36 -7.78
N VAL A 59 2.46 -8.47 -8.07
CA VAL A 59 3.14 -8.66 -9.35
C VAL A 59 2.02 -8.87 -10.35
N PRO A 60 1.87 -8.02 -11.39
CA PRO A 60 0.90 -8.31 -12.45
C PRO A 60 1.14 -9.74 -12.92
N ALA A 61 0.09 -10.56 -12.99
CA ALA A 61 0.20 -11.81 -13.72
C ALA A 61 0.44 -11.40 -15.18
N ASP A 62 1.63 -11.69 -15.69
CA ASP A 62 2.04 -11.30 -17.05
C ASP A 62 0.92 -11.59 -18.06
N GLY A 63 0.63 -10.58 -18.89
CA GLY A 63 -0.27 -10.61 -20.04
C GLY A 63 0.12 -9.50 -21.01
#